data_AF-A0A0H5PZA9-F1
#
_entry.id   AF-A0A0H5PZA9-F1
#
_cell.length_a   1.000
_cell.length_b   1.000
_cell.length_c   1.000
_cell.angle_alpha   90.00
_cell.angle_beta   90.00
_cell.angle_gamma   90.00
#
_symmetry.space_group_name_H-M   'P 1'
#
loop_
_entity.id
_entity.type
_entity.pdbx_description
1 polymer ?
#
loop_
_entity_poly.entity_id
_entity_poly.type
_entity_poly.pdbx_seq_one_letter_code
_entity_poly.pdbx_strand_id
1 'polypeptide(L)'
;MKKFAVEVHGIGFPIEADDGAKIDGFVVNVFVEAESEDDACDIALRSLVESEKFQNDIGCHADPDRAEVFVEQWFELSSFEGCPMPHSGFIFFQSDAGLH
;
A
#
# COMPACT_ATOMS: atom_id res chain seq x y z
N MET A 1 -7.12 -8.60 20.93
CA MET A 1 -6.82 -7.72 19.79
C MET A 1 -7.72 -8.12 18.64
N LYS A 2 -8.26 -7.13 17.92
CA LYS A 2 -9.08 -7.32 16.72
C LYS A 2 -8.17 -7.48 15.50
N LYS A 3 -8.69 -8.06 14.43
CA LYS A 3 -7.96 -8.28 13.17
C LYS A 3 -8.52 -7.36 12.10
N PHE A 4 -7.65 -6.74 11.33
CA PHE A 4 -8.05 -5.81 10.27
C PHE A 4 -7.33 -6.14 8.97
N ALA A 5 -8.03 -5.95 7.86
CA ALA A 5 -7.42 -5.69 6.56
C ALA A 5 -7.52 -4.19 6.28
N VAL A 6 -6.39 -3.56 6.01
CA VAL A 6 -6.29 -2.12 5.72
C VAL A 6 -5.81 -1.98 4.29
N GLU A 7 -6.61 -1.36 3.44
CA GLU A 7 -6.25 -1.06 2.06
C GLU A 7 -5.47 0.26 2.01
N VAL A 8 -4.20 0.16 1.65
CA VAL A 8 -3.27 1.29 1.55
C VAL A 8 -3.00 1.59 0.09
N HIS A 9 -3.14 2.85 -0.28
CA HIS A 9 -2.83 3.38 -1.60
C HIS A 9 -1.57 4.21 -1.51
N GLY A 10 -0.74 4.12 -2.56
CA GLY A 10 0.36 5.04 -2.79
C GLY A 10 0.26 5.66 -4.16
N ILE A 11 0.39 6.97 -4.25
CA ILE A 11 0.43 7.75 -5.50
C ILE A 11 1.74 8.53 -5.57
N GLY A 12 2.18 8.88 -6.78
CA GLY A 12 3.43 9.63 -6.96
C GLY A 12 4.68 8.76 -6.79
N PHE A 13 4.56 7.46 -7.11
CA PHE A 13 5.65 6.49 -7.12
C PHE A 13 5.91 6.02 -8.56
N PRO A 14 6.59 6.83 -9.39
CA PRO A 14 6.90 6.48 -10.77
C PRO A 14 7.85 5.28 -10.86
N ILE A 15 7.34 4.13 -11.27
CA ILE A 15 8.13 2.90 -11.50
C ILE A 15 8.07 2.55 -12.98
N GLU A 16 9.22 2.29 -13.59
CA GLU A 16 9.31 1.78 -14.95
C GLU A 16 9.34 0.25 -14.91
N ALA A 17 8.31 -0.38 -15.44
CA ALA A 17 8.26 -1.84 -15.55
C ALA A 17 9.11 -2.34 -16.74
N ASP A 18 9.51 -3.61 -16.72
CA ASP A 18 10.37 -4.22 -17.74
C ASP A 18 9.78 -4.16 -19.17
N ASP A 19 8.46 -4.02 -19.29
CA ASP A 19 7.74 -3.89 -20.56
C ASP A 19 7.59 -2.43 -21.05
N GLY A 20 8.18 -1.47 -20.31
CA GLY A 20 8.10 -0.03 -20.58
C GLY A 20 6.83 0.64 -20.06
N ALA A 21 5.98 -0.06 -19.30
CA ALA A 21 4.85 0.55 -18.64
C ALA A 21 5.30 1.54 -17.55
N LYS A 22 4.63 2.70 -17.51
CA LYS A 22 4.79 3.69 -16.44
C LYS A 22 3.73 3.46 -15.39
N ILE A 23 4.19 3.02 -14.22
CA ILE A 23 3.37 2.87 -13.03
C ILE A 23 3.44 4.19 -12.26
N ASP A 24 2.31 4.68 -11.77
CA ASP A 24 2.25 5.94 -11.00
C ASP A 24 1.90 5.72 -9.52
N GLY A 25 1.45 4.52 -9.18
CA GLY A 25 1.04 4.18 -7.84
C GLY A 25 0.78 2.71 -7.62
N PHE A 26 0.38 2.38 -6.40
CA PHE A 26 0.12 1.02 -5.97
C PHE A 26 -1.06 0.96 -5.00
N VAL A 27 -1.66 -0.24 -4.92
CA VAL A 27 -2.60 -0.63 -3.87
C VAL A 27 -2.07 -1.87 -3.17
N VAL A 28 -2.17 -1.91 -1.85
CA VAL A 28 -1.78 -3.08 -1.04
C VAL A 28 -2.70 -3.24 0.16
N ASN A 29 -3.07 -4.48 0.45
CA ASN A 29 -3.80 -4.82 1.67
C ASN A 29 -2.81 -5.21 2.78
N VAL A 30 -2.82 -4.47 3.87
CA VAL A 30 -2.01 -4.73 5.06
C VAL A 30 -2.88 -5.35 6.14
N PHE A 31 -2.48 -6.52 6.61
CA PHE A 31 -3.23 -7.27 7.62
C PHE A 31 -2.57 -7.09 8.99
N VAL A 32 -3.31 -6.54 9.94
CA VAL A 32 -2.77 -6.13 11.25
C VAL A 32 -3.71 -6.55 12.38
N GLU A 33 -3.14 -6.79 13.56
CA GLU A 33 -3.90 -6.90 14.80
C GLU A 33 -3.79 -5.58 15.57
N ALA A 34 -4.93 -5.03 16.02
CA ALA A 34 -4.98 -3.75 16.72
C ALA A 34 -6.14 -3.70 17.74
N GLU A 35 -6.15 -2.67 18.59
CA GLU A 35 -7.24 -2.46 19.56
C GLU A 35 -8.42 -1.70 18.95
N SER A 36 -8.14 -0.79 18.03
CA SER A 36 -9.12 0.05 17.32
C SER A 36 -8.83 0.11 15.82
N GLU A 37 -9.75 0.71 15.06
CA GLU A 37 -9.56 0.95 13.62
C GLU A 37 -8.51 2.02 13.34
N ASP A 38 -8.46 3.08 14.15
CA ASP A 38 -7.45 4.13 14.06
C ASP A 38 -6.04 3.54 14.27
N ASP A 39 -5.88 2.73 15.32
CA ASP A 39 -4.61 2.03 15.58
C ASP A 39 -4.23 1.09 14.43
N ALA A 40 -5.21 0.40 13.84
CA ALA A 40 -4.97 -0.50 12.71
C ALA A 40 -4.43 0.26 11.49
N CYS A 41 -5.02 1.42 11.18
CA CYS A 41 -4.60 2.28 10.07
C CYS A 41 -3.18 2.81 10.30
N ASP A 42 -2.88 3.31 11.50
CA ASP A 42 -1.55 3.82 11.86
C ASP A 42 -0.48 2.72 11.80
N ILE A 43 -0.78 1.54 12.35
CA ILE A 43 0.13 0.40 12.30
C ILE A 43 0.34 -0.04 10.85
N ALA A 44 -0.72 -0.14 10.05
CA ALA A 44 -0.63 -0.57 8.66
C ALA A 44 0.25 0.35 7.81
N LEU A 45 0.02 1.67 7.89
CA LEU A 45 0.82 2.67 7.19
C LEU A 45 2.28 2.59 7.63
N ARG A 46 2.53 2.63 8.94
CA ARG A 46 3.89 2.58 9.49
C ARG A 46 4.62 1.30 9.08
N SER A 47 3.98 0.14 9.24
CA SER A 47 4.56 -1.15 8.88
C SER A 47 4.87 -1.25 7.38
N LEU A 48 4.07 -0.62 6.53
CA LEU A 48 4.36 -0.55 5.10
C LEU A 48 5.60 0.30 4.81
N VAL A 49 5.62 1.56 5.25
CA VAL A 49 6.70 2.52 4.91
C VAL A 49 8.04 2.17 5.56
N GLU A 50 8.01 1.50 6.72
CA GLU A 50 9.20 1.02 7.41
C GLU A 50 9.71 -0.33 6.87
N SER A 51 8.94 -1.01 6.00
CA SER A 51 9.38 -2.29 5.45
C SER A 51 10.54 -2.12 4.47
N GLU A 52 11.59 -2.95 4.61
CA GLU A 52 12.74 -2.94 3.70
C GLU A 52 12.32 -3.13 2.24
N LYS A 53 11.31 -3.98 2.00
CA LYS A 53 10.78 -4.22 0.66
C LYS A 53 10.20 -2.94 0.06
N PHE A 54 9.35 -2.22 0.81
CA PHE A 54 8.84 -0.94 0.34
C PHE A 54 9.98 0.04 0.08
N GLN A 55 10.90 0.21 1.03
CA GLN A 55 12.00 1.17 0.91
C GLN A 55 12.90 0.91 -0.30
N ASN A 56 13.22 -0.37 -0.57
CA ASN A 56 14.13 -0.76 -1.65
C ASN A 56 13.44 -0.78 -3.02
N ASP A 57 12.17 -1.21 -3.09
CA ASP A 57 11.52 -1.51 -4.37
C ASP A 57 10.57 -0.39 -4.83
N ILE A 58 10.05 0.45 -3.92
CA ILE A 58 9.02 1.45 -4.22
C ILE A 58 9.40 2.83 -3.67
N GLY A 59 9.72 2.92 -2.39
CA GLY A 59 10.04 4.17 -1.70
C GLY A 59 11.23 4.91 -2.31
N CYS A 60 12.19 4.19 -2.90
CA CYS A 60 13.32 4.77 -3.62
C CYS A 60 12.91 5.53 -4.90
N HIS A 61 11.69 5.30 -5.39
CA HIS A 61 11.10 5.96 -6.56
C HIS A 61 10.15 7.11 -6.21
N ALA A 62 9.98 7.45 -4.92
CA ALA A 62 9.05 8.49 -4.48
C ALA A 62 9.36 9.85 -5.12
N ASP A 63 8.36 10.45 -5.78
CA ASP A 63 8.42 11.84 -6.23
C ASP A 63 8.29 12.78 -5.02
N PRO A 64 9.30 13.62 -4.71
CA PRO A 64 9.28 14.47 -3.51
C PRO A 64 8.12 15.48 -3.47
N ASP A 65 7.54 15.83 -4.63
CA ASP A 65 6.48 16.81 -4.73
C ASP A 65 5.07 16.17 -4.78
N ARG A 66 4.99 14.86 -4.98
CA ARG A 66 3.72 14.16 -5.28
C ARG A 66 3.49 12.85 -4.52
N ALA A 67 4.53 12.29 -3.90
CA ALA A 67 4.45 10.99 -3.26
C ALA A 67 3.59 11.06 -1.99
N GLU A 68 2.48 10.32 -2.00
CA GLU A 68 1.58 10.22 -0.86
C GLU A 68 1.20 8.75 -0.65
N VAL A 69 1.16 8.33 0.62
CA VAL A 69 0.68 7.01 1.04
C VAL A 69 -0.42 7.22 2.06
N PHE A 70 -1.59 6.65 1.82
CA PHE A 70 -2.77 6.86 2.66
C PHE A 70 -3.65 5.60 2.71
N VAL A 71 -4.50 5.52 3.73
CA VAL A 71 -5.50 4.47 3.86
C VAL A 71 -6.75 4.89 3.10
N GLU A 72 -7.22 4.04 2.19
CA GLU A 72 -8.49 4.23 1.50
C GLU A 72 -9.65 3.64 2.31
N GLN A 73 -9.49 2.43 2.83
CA GLN A 73 -10.52 1.72 3.57
C GLN A 73 -9.95 0.64 4.50
N TRP A 74 -10.77 0.17 5.46
CA TRP A 74 -10.44 -0.93 6.36
C TRP A 74 -11.65 -1.83 6.64
N PHE A 75 -11.37 -3.08 6.98
CA PHE A 75 -12.37 -4.08 7.35
C PHE A 75 -11.93 -4.87 8.58
N GLU A 76 -12.78 -4.96 9.60
CA GLU A 76 -12.58 -5.89 10.72
C GLU A 76 -12.83 -7.33 10.25
N LEU A 77 -11.90 -8.23 10.53
CA LEU A 77 -11.93 -9.63 10.14
C LEU A 77 -12.08 -10.53 11.37
N SER A 78 -12.73 -11.68 11.17
CA SER A 78 -12.78 -12.75 12.19
C SER A 78 -11.50 -13.61 12.19
N SER A 79 -10.81 -13.72 11.05
CA SER A 79 -9.58 -14.49 10.86
C SER A 79 -8.75 -13.94 9.69
N PHE A 80 -7.45 -14.27 9.66
CA PHE A 80 -6.57 -14.06 8.50
C PHE A 80 -6.46 -15.30 7.61
N GLU A 81 -7.13 -16.39 7.96
CA GLU A 81 -7.10 -17.64 7.19
C GLU A 81 -7.69 -17.41 5.79
N GLY A 82 -6.91 -17.73 4.75
CA GLY A 82 -7.29 -17.51 3.35
C GLY A 82 -7.04 -16.08 2.85
N CYS A 83 -6.56 -15.17 3.69
CA CYS A 83 -6.17 -13.83 3.26
C CYS A 83 -4.75 -13.85 2.65
N PRO A 84 -4.53 -13.19 1.51
CA PRO A 84 -3.17 -12.97 1.00
C PRO A 84 -2.38 -12.15 2.02
N MET A 85 -1.27 -12.67 2.55
CA MET A 85 -0.46 -11.97 3.57
C MET A 85 0.06 -10.61 3.05
N PRO A 86 0.33 -9.62 3.93
CA PRO A 86 0.70 -8.24 3.55
C PRO A 86 1.89 -8.10 2.58
N HIS A 87 2.71 -9.14 2.46
CA HIS A 87 3.92 -9.16 1.65
C HIS A 87 3.67 -9.68 0.21
N SER A 88 2.43 -10.03 -0.13
CA SER A 88 2.12 -10.88 -1.31
C SER A 88 1.69 -10.16 -2.59
N GLY A 89 1.63 -8.83 -2.64
CA GLY A 89 1.55 -8.17 -3.95
C GLY A 89 1.07 -6.74 -3.88
N PHE A 90 1.97 -5.81 -4.16
CA PHE A 90 1.57 -4.49 -4.64
C PHE A 90 0.83 -4.68 -5.95
N ILE A 91 -0.38 -4.13 -6.03
CA ILE A 91 -1.11 -4.01 -7.29
C ILE A 91 -0.78 -2.65 -7.85
N PHE A 92 0.10 -2.62 -8.84
CA PHE A 92 0.52 -1.39 -9.50
C PHE A 92 -0.52 -0.95 -10.53
N PHE A 93 -0.77 0.36 -10.58
CA PHE A 93 -1.63 0.96 -11.59
C PHE A 93 -0.91 2.06 -12.35
N GLN A 94 -1.27 2.22 -13.62
CA GLN A 94 -0.81 3.30 -14.48
C GLN A 94 -1.68 4.53 -14.20
N SER A 95 -1.12 5.73 -14.18
CA SER A 95 -1.96 6.92 -14.32
C SER A 95 -2.54 6.88 -15.73
N ASP A 96 -3.86 7.04 -15.84
CA ASP A 96 -4.47 7.36 -17.13
C ASP A 96 -3.80 8.64 -17.63
N ALA A 97 -2.83 8.48 -18.54
CA ALA A 97 -2.21 9.56 -19.27
C ALA A 97 -3.27 10.18 -20.18
N GLY A 98 -4.10 11.08 -19.64
CA GLY A 98 -5.01 11.90 -20.42
C GLY A 98 -6.39 12.13 -19.81
N LEU A 99 -6.46 12.95 -18.76
CA LEU A 99 -7.65 13.76 -18.48
C LEU A 99 -7.25 15.16 -18.00
N HIS A 100 -6.39 15.85 -18.76
CA HIS A 100 -6.29 17.31 -18.77
C HIS A 100 -5.93 17.82 -20.17
#